data_AF-Q1RM18-F1
#
_entry.id   AF-Q1RM18-F1
#
_cell.length_a   1.000
_cell.length_b   1.000
_cell.length_c   1.000
_cell.angle_alpha   90.00
_cell.angle_beta   90.00
_cell.angle_gamma   90.00
#
_symmetry.space_group_name_H-M   'P 1'
#
loop_
_entity.id
_entity.type
_entity.pdbx_description
1 polymer ?
#
loop_
_entity_poly.entity_id
_entity_poly.type
_entity_poly.pdbx_seq_one_letter_code
_entity_poly.pdbx_strand_id
1 'polypeptide(L)'
;MLAGFPGLYSLLIFSLVLNLTVGVDVGCQNWTPSGKNYVCCTSCKPGNRLVKRCGYDPAELCKPCEPGTYITGTDFSCDICTQCIGIQFVAKNCTSSSDTVCGCKPGFRCGDAKCSHCVTECKKGEEPKGRVCGQCPEGKFSDKIHSTCKEWTKSSCPDGYKLKKGNLTSDSTCIPPPSSSVRTVTEQETLPVISKEKGK
;
A
#
# COMPACT_ATOMS: atom_id res chain seq x y z
N MET A 1 -29.01 -2.81 -59.02
CA MET A 1 -29.50 -1.61 -58.31
C MET A 1 -29.43 -1.89 -56.82
N LEU A 2 -28.40 -1.39 -56.16
CA LEU A 2 -28.15 -1.60 -54.73
C LEU A 2 -28.85 -0.49 -53.95
N ALA A 3 -29.98 -0.82 -53.33
CA ALA A 3 -30.68 0.08 -52.42
C ALA A 3 -29.99 0.05 -51.06
N GLY A 4 -29.17 1.06 -50.76
CA GLY A 4 -28.58 1.28 -49.45
C GLY A 4 -29.61 1.81 -48.46
N PHE A 5 -29.86 1.08 -47.38
CA PHE A 5 -30.72 1.52 -46.27
C PHE A 5 -29.96 2.54 -45.39
N PRO A 6 -30.35 3.83 -45.34
CA PRO A 6 -29.62 4.86 -44.60
C PRO A 6 -29.88 4.85 -43.08
N GLY A 7 -30.83 4.03 -42.62
CA GLY A 7 -31.37 4.10 -41.25
C GLY A 7 -30.56 3.37 -40.18
N LEU A 8 -29.70 2.41 -40.54
CA LEU A 8 -28.98 1.61 -39.54
C LEU A 8 -27.72 2.31 -39.01
N TYR A 9 -27.06 3.13 -39.85
CA TYR A 9 -25.85 3.84 -39.45
C TYR A 9 -26.17 4.91 -38.40
N SER A 10 -27.29 5.63 -38.55
CA SER A 10 -27.71 6.71 -37.64
C SER A 10 -28.03 6.25 -36.21
N LEU A 11 -28.47 5.01 -36.03
CA LEU A 11 -28.75 4.43 -34.70
C LEU A 11 -27.47 3.97 -33.98
N LEU A 12 -26.46 3.49 -34.73
CA LEU A 12 -25.17 3.11 -34.16
C LEU A 12 -24.35 4.33 -33.68
N ILE A 13 -24.51 5.49 -34.32
CA ILE A 13 -23.84 6.72 -33.88
C ILE A 13 -24.46 7.29 -32.60
N PHE A 14 -25.79 7.17 -32.41
CA PHE A 14 -26.48 7.61 -31.20
C PHE A 14 -26.10 6.80 -29.95
N SER A 15 -25.78 5.51 -30.12
CA SER A 15 -25.25 4.68 -29.03
C SER A 15 -23.78 4.96 -28.71
N LEU A 16 -23.01 5.56 -29.63
CA LEU A 16 -21.61 5.93 -29.41
C LEU A 16 -21.43 7.31 -28.75
N VAL A 17 -22.47 8.16 -28.71
CA VAL A 17 -22.43 9.50 -28.08
C VAL A 17 -23.11 9.61 -26.72
N LEU A 18 -23.57 8.50 -26.10
CA LEU A 18 -23.61 8.44 -24.64
C LEU A 18 -22.18 8.25 -24.10
N ASN A 19 -21.33 9.23 -24.41
CA ASN A 19 -20.19 9.52 -23.57
C ASN A 19 -20.77 9.78 -22.19
N LEU A 20 -20.47 8.92 -21.22
CA LEU A 20 -20.68 9.24 -19.82
C LEU A 20 -19.90 10.52 -19.54
N THR A 21 -20.53 11.69 -19.68
CA THR A 21 -20.19 12.80 -18.82
C THR A 21 -20.58 12.30 -17.45
N VAL A 22 -19.60 11.78 -16.70
CA VAL A 22 -19.72 11.63 -15.26
C VAL A 22 -19.91 13.05 -14.76
N GLY A 23 -21.16 13.52 -14.78
CA GLY A 23 -21.52 14.82 -14.26
C GLY A 23 -21.17 14.80 -12.80
N VAL A 24 -20.18 15.59 -12.41
CA VAL A 24 -19.89 15.79 -10.99
C VAL A 24 -21.11 16.53 -10.44
N ASP A 25 -21.87 15.88 -9.55
CA ASP A 25 -23.00 16.52 -8.92
C ASP A 25 -22.56 17.82 -8.26
N VAL A 26 -23.25 18.92 -8.58
CA VAL A 26 -22.86 20.27 -8.15
C VAL A 26 -23.60 20.71 -6.89
N GLY A 27 -22.92 21.51 -6.07
CA GLY A 27 -23.52 22.23 -4.94
C GLY A 27 -23.21 21.66 -3.55
N CYS A 28 -23.97 22.10 -2.56
CA CYS A 28 -23.88 21.58 -1.20
C CYS A 28 -24.39 20.14 -1.12
N GLN A 29 -23.64 19.31 -0.39
CA GLN A 29 -24.11 18.01 0.07
C GLN A 29 -24.95 18.18 1.33
N ASN A 30 -24.47 19.00 2.28
CA ASN A 30 -25.14 19.27 3.55
C ASN A 30 -25.11 20.77 3.85
N TRP A 31 -26.16 21.28 4.50
CA TRP A 31 -26.29 22.68 4.90
C TRP A 31 -27.17 22.83 6.15
N THR A 32 -27.04 23.98 6.81
CA THR A 32 -27.87 24.36 7.96
C THR A 32 -28.67 25.63 7.66
N PRO A 33 -29.90 25.75 8.18
CA PRO A 33 -30.68 26.98 8.05
C PRO A 33 -30.04 28.13 8.85
N SER A 34 -30.03 29.32 8.27
CA SER A 34 -29.49 30.56 8.85
C SER A 34 -30.45 31.73 8.57
N GLY A 35 -31.70 31.56 8.99
CA GLY A 35 -32.79 32.51 8.75
C GLY A 35 -33.80 32.03 7.69
N LYS A 36 -34.68 32.93 7.26
CA LYS A 36 -35.76 32.59 6.32
C LYS A 36 -35.20 32.41 4.90
N ASN A 37 -35.26 31.18 4.38
CA ASN A 37 -34.74 30.79 3.07
C ASN A 37 -33.23 31.03 2.85
N TYR A 38 -32.47 31.20 3.93
CA TYR A 38 -31.02 31.40 3.87
C TYR A 38 -30.34 30.22 4.55
N VAL A 39 -29.32 29.66 3.90
CA VAL A 39 -28.64 28.44 4.37
C VAL A 39 -27.14 28.63 4.37
N CYS A 40 -26.45 27.93 5.26
CA CYS A 40 -25.00 27.84 5.32
C CYS A 40 -24.56 26.42 4.97
N CYS A 41 -23.74 26.30 3.93
CA CYS A 41 -23.17 25.04 3.51
C CYS A 41 -22.20 24.52 4.56
N THR A 42 -22.40 23.28 5.00
CA THR A 42 -21.50 22.60 5.94
C THR A 42 -20.56 21.63 5.21
N SER A 43 -21.01 21.06 4.10
CA SER A 43 -20.13 20.28 3.22
C SER A 43 -20.55 20.37 1.76
N CYS A 44 -19.59 20.49 0.87
CA CYS A 44 -19.81 20.41 -0.57
C CYS A 44 -19.88 18.94 -1.02
N LYS A 45 -20.51 18.70 -2.18
CA LYS A 45 -20.46 17.39 -2.84
C LYS A 45 -19.00 17.03 -3.22
N PRO A 46 -18.65 15.73 -3.34
CA PRO A 46 -17.29 15.32 -3.66
C PRO A 46 -16.74 16.04 -4.90
N GLY A 47 -15.53 16.58 -4.77
CA GLY A 47 -14.88 17.33 -5.84
C GLY A 47 -15.45 18.71 -6.15
N ASN A 48 -16.27 19.27 -5.25
CA ASN A 48 -16.72 20.65 -5.30
C ASN A 48 -16.05 21.47 -4.19
N ARG A 49 -15.59 22.67 -4.52
CA ARG A 49 -15.11 23.66 -3.56
C ARG A 49 -16.23 24.64 -3.19
N LEU A 50 -16.13 25.24 -2.01
CA LEU A 50 -16.95 26.39 -1.63
C LEU A 50 -16.64 27.59 -2.53
N VAL A 51 -17.70 28.28 -2.96
CA VAL A 51 -17.62 29.62 -3.54
C VAL A 51 -18.08 30.64 -2.51
N LYS A 52 -19.12 30.30 -1.74
CA LYS A 52 -19.64 31.11 -0.65
C LYS A 52 -20.14 30.20 0.47
N ARG A 53 -19.90 30.58 1.73
CA ARG A 53 -20.31 29.76 2.88
C ARG A 53 -21.83 29.70 3.05
N CYS A 54 -22.54 30.81 2.81
CA CYS A 54 -23.99 30.89 3.00
C CYS A 54 -24.67 31.67 1.87
N GLY A 55 -25.91 31.32 1.54
CA GLY A 55 -26.72 31.95 0.52
C GLY A 55 -28.12 31.38 0.47
N TYR A 56 -28.89 31.78 -0.53
CA TYR A 56 -30.29 31.36 -0.68
C TYR A 56 -30.42 30.03 -1.44
N ASP A 57 -29.51 29.76 -2.37
CA ASP A 57 -29.49 28.52 -3.16
C ASP A 57 -28.29 27.64 -2.77
N PRO A 58 -28.50 26.49 -2.09
CA PRO A 58 -27.42 25.55 -1.78
C PRO A 58 -26.68 25.00 -3.01
N ALA A 59 -27.30 25.03 -4.21
CA ALA A 59 -26.66 24.55 -5.43
C ALA A 59 -25.52 25.49 -5.90
N GLU A 60 -25.61 26.79 -5.63
CA GLU A 60 -24.63 27.78 -6.08
C GLU A 60 -23.47 28.00 -5.10
N LEU A 61 -23.60 27.51 -3.87
CA LEU A 61 -22.60 27.71 -2.82
C LEU A 61 -21.32 26.89 -3.01
N CYS A 62 -21.39 25.84 -3.83
CA CYS A 62 -20.23 25.04 -4.20
C CYS A 62 -20.16 24.85 -5.72
N LYS A 63 -18.94 24.75 -6.25
CA LYS A 63 -18.69 24.46 -7.67
C LYS A 63 -17.61 23.40 -7.84
N PRO A 64 -17.63 22.62 -8.93
CA PRO A 64 -16.60 21.61 -9.20
C PRO A 64 -15.20 22.22 -9.23
N CYS A 65 -14.21 21.41 -8.86
CA CYS A 65 -12.80 21.70 -9.13
C CYS A 65 -12.50 21.67 -10.62
N GLU A 66 -11.60 22.55 -11.06
CA GLU A 66 -11.16 22.60 -12.45
C GLU A 66 -10.30 21.36 -12.80
N PRO A 67 -10.22 20.97 -14.08
CA PRO A 67 -9.35 19.89 -14.52
C PRO A 67 -7.90 20.07 -14.03
N GLY A 68 -7.31 19.01 -13.49
CA GLY A 68 -5.96 19.07 -12.90
C GLY A 68 -5.92 19.57 -11.45
N THR A 69 -7.08 19.74 -10.81
CA THR A 69 -7.19 20.02 -9.37
C THR A 69 -8.16 19.07 -8.67
N TYR A 70 -8.01 18.89 -7.35
CA TYR A 70 -8.86 18.04 -6.53
C TYR A 70 -9.18 18.67 -5.16
N ILE A 71 -10.21 18.16 -4.48
CA ILE A 71 -10.50 18.49 -3.08
C ILE A 71 -11.14 17.28 -2.38
N THR A 72 -10.67 16.97 -1.18
CA THR A 72 -11.22 15.86 -0.36
C THR A 72 -12.14 16.35 0.76
N GLY A 73 -12.00 17.62 1.15
CA GLY A 73 -12.79 18.27 2.19
C GLY A 73 -13.73 19.34 1.65
N THR A 74 -14.09 20.29 2.52
CA THR A 74 -14.90 21.46 2.17
C THR A 74 -14.07 22.71 2.45
N ASP A 75 -13.53 23.28 1.37
CA ASP A 75 -12.71 24.49 1.42
C ASP A 75 -12.99 25.34 0.17
N PHE A 76 -12.48 26.57 0.13
CA PHE A 76 -12.66 27.52 -0.95
C PHE A 76 -11.73 27.29 -2.14
N SER A 77 -10.69 26.48 -1.99
CA SER A 77 -9.69 26.19 -3.03
C SER A 77 -9.52 24.69 -3.25
N CYS A 78 -9.29 24.31 -4.50
CA CYS A 78 -8.87 22.95 -4.85
C CYS A 78 -7.34 22.89 -4.86
N ASP A 79 -6.80 21.75 -4.47
CA ASP A 79 -5.37 21.44 -4.54
C ASP A 79 -4.99 21.03 -5.96
N ILE A 80 -3.77 21.33 -6.38
CA ILE A 80 -3.25 20.87 -7.67
C ILE A 80 -2.94 19.38 -7.57
N CYS A 81 -3.34 18.61 -8.58
CA CYS A 81 -3.04 17.19 -8.64
C CYS A 81 -1.52 16.95 -8.63
N THR A 82 -1.09 15.98 -7.84
CA THR A 82 0.29 15.51 -7.80
C THR A 82 0.73 15.04 -9.19
N GLN A 83 1.94 15.43 -9.59
CA GLN A 83 2.56 14.97 -10.83
C GLN A 83 3.56 13.85 -10.52
N CYS A 84 3.37 12.69 -11.15
CA CYS A 84 4.31 11.58 -11.01
C CYS A 84 5.50 11.80 -11.96
N ILE A 85 6.68 12.06 -11.38
CA ILE A 85 7.87 12.46 -12.15
C ILE A 85 9.00 11.41 -12.06
N GLY A 86 9.87 11.42 -13.07
CA GLY A 86 11.07 10.58 -13.12
C GLY A 86 10.77 9.07 -13.20
N ILE A 87 11.11 8.35 -12.12
CA ILE A 87 10.92 6.89 -12.02
C ILE A 87 9.55 6.48 -11.46
N GLN A 88 8.69 7.46 -11.16
CA GLN A 88 7.30 7.20 -10.83
C GLN A 88 6.47 6.97 -12.10
N PHE A 89 5.31 6.35 -11.93
CA PHE A 89 4.24 6.28 -12.92
C PHE A 89 2.91 6.62 -12.26
N VAL A 90 1.92 7.03 -13.05
CA VAL A 90 0.56 7.29 -12.56
C VAL A 90 -0.13 5.95 -12.32
N ALA A 91 -0.31 5.57 -11.06
CA ALA A 91 -1.03 4.36 -10.67
C ALA A 91 -2.55 4.58 -10.65
N LYS A 92 -2.98 5.79 -10.25
CA LYS A 92 -4.37 6.24 -10.34
C LYS A 92 -4.39 7.68 -10.81
N ASN A 93 -5.21 7.96 -11.83
CA ASN A 93 -5.41 9.31 -12.32
C ASN A 93 -6.10 10.19 -11.27
N CYS A 94 -5.76 11.48 -11.29
CA CYS A 94 -6.46 12.48 -10.51
C CYS A 94 -7.93 12.60 -10.94
N THR A 95 -8.79 12.94 -9.99
CA THR A 95 -10.18 13.34 -10.20
C THR A 95 -10.44 14.61 -9.40
N SER A 96 -11.57 15.29 -9.64
CA SER A 96 -11.94 16.45 -8.83
C SER A 96 -12.04 16.13 -7.32
N SER A 97 -12.29 14.87 -6.94
CA SER A 97 -12.45 14.43 -5.56
C SER A 97 -11.27 13.63 -4.98
N SER A 98 -10.24 13.33 -5.77
CA SER A 98 -9.08 12.56 -5.29
C SER A 98 -7.81 12.90 -6.05
N ASP A 99 -6.70 13.00 -5.33
CA ASP A 99 -5.39 13.26 -5.91
C ASP A 99 -4.93 12.13 -6.84
N THR A 100 -3.96 12.43 -7.70
CA THR A 100 -3.14 11.44 -8.40
C THR A 100 -2.45 10.53 -7.39
N VAL A 101 -2.51 9.22 -7.62
CA VAL A 101 -1.69 8.26 -6.88
C VAL A 101 -0.52 7.83 -7.75
N CYS A 102 0.69 8.05 -7.26
CA CYS A 102 1.92 7.61 -7.93
C CYS A 102 2.33 6.21 -7.48
N GLY A 103 2.94 5.46 -8.39
CA GLY A 103 3.64 4.21 -8.11
C GLY A 103 5.09 4.27 -8.59
N CYS A 104 5.91 3.29 -8.23
CA CYS A 104 7.32 3.21 -8.63
C CYS A 104 7.54 2.15 -9.69
N LYS A 105 8.34 2.46 -10.72
CA LYS A 105 8.72 1.51 -11.79
C LYS A 105 9.41 0.25 -11.21
N PRO A 106 9.40 -0.88 -11.94
CA PRO A 106 10.06 -2.12 -11.48
C PRO A 106 11.51 -1.91 -11.03
N GLY A 107 11.89 -2.60 -9.95
CA GLY A 107 13.18 -2.41 -9.27
C GLY A 107 13.19 -1.30 -8.21
N PHE A 108 12.07 -0.59 -8.06
CA PHE A 108 11.87 0.44 -7.03
C PHE A 108 10.58 0.20 -6.26
N ARG A 109 10.50 0.78 -5.07
CA ARG A 109 9.31 0.75 -4.22
C ARG A 109 9.06 2.10 -3.57
N CYS A 110 7.86 2.29 -3.04
CA CYS A 110 7.48 3.53 -2.35
C CYS A 110 8.31 3.72 -1.08
N GLY A 111 8.92 4.89 -0.92
CA GLY A 111 9.65 5.27 0.29
C GLY A 111 8.74 5.66 1.46
N ASP A 112 7.46 5.97 1.18
CA ASP A 112 6.44 6.27 2.17
C ASP A 112 5.06 5.75 1.73
N ALA A 113 4.06 5.90 2.60
CA ALA A 113 2.70 5.43 2.34
C ALA A 113 1.98 6.17 1.21
N LYS A 114 2.38 7.41 0.90
CA LYS A 114 1.83 8.21 -0.21
C LYS A 114 2.59 7.99 -1.53
N CYS A 115 3.65 7.20 -1.50
CA CYS A 115 4.59 7.03 -2.60
C CYS A 115 5.17 8.35 -3.14
N SER A 116 5.41 9.34 -2.27
CA SER A 116 5.90 10.67 -2.68
C SER A 116 7.25 10.61 -3.39
N HIS A 117 8.04 9.59 -3.07
CA HIS A 117 9.31 9.28 -3.71
C HIS A 117 9.54 7.77 -3.76
N CYS A 118 10.39 7.36 -4.70
CA CYS A 118 10.80 5.98 -4.89
C CYS A 118 12.18 5.74 -4.30
N VAL A 119 12.35 4.55 -3.71
CA VAL A 119 13.63 4.01 -3.24
C VAL A 119 13.92 2.71 -3.98
N THR A 120 15.21 2.39 -4.10
CA THR A 120 15.63 1.13 -4.72
C THR A 120 15.09 -0.05 -3.90
N GLU A 121 14.50 -1.04 -4.56
CA GLU A 121 14.09 -2.27 -3.87
C GLU A 121 15.32 -3.15 -3.66
N CYS A 122 15.69 -3.35 -2.39
CA CYS A 122 16.91 -4.07 -2.05
C CYS A 122 16.67 -5.57 -2.13
N LYS A 123 17.68 -6.29 -2.60
CA LYS A 123 17.62 -7.74 -2.70
C LYS A 123 17.99 -8.38 -1.36
N LYS A 124 17.89 -9.71 -1.31
CA LYS A 124 18.46 -10.46 -0.18
C LYS A 124 19.96 -10.17 -0.10
N GLY A 125 20.46 -10.06 1.13
CA GLY A 125 21.84 -9.67 1.40
C GLY A 125 22.18 -8.21 1.17
N GLU A 126 21.17 -7.38 0.95
CA GLU A 126 21.28 -5.93 0.95
C GLU A 126 20.35 -5.35 2.01
N GLU A 127 20.67 -4.13 2.45
CA GLU A 127 19.85 -3.30 3.31
C GLU A 127 19.63 -1.90 2.74
N PRO A 128 18.52 -1.22 3.09
CA PRO A 128 18.29 0.17 2.72
C PRO A 128 19.35 1.10 3.35
N LYS A 129 20.00 1.92 2.52
CA LYS A 129 20.89 3.02 2.93
C LYS A 129 20.38 4.32 2.32
N GLY A 130 19.33 4.89 2.91
CA GLY A 130 18.61 6.02 2.35
C GLY A 130 17.79 5.59 1.12
N ARG A 131 18.08 6.16 -0.06
CA ARG A 131 17.37 5.85 -1.31
C ARG A 131 17.98 4.70 -2.12
N VAL A 132 19.18 4.27 -1.74
CA VAL A 132 19.94 3.20 -2.41
C VAL A 132 20.10 2.00 -1.48
N CYS A 133 20.54 0.88 -2.04
CA CYS A 133 20.82 -0.34 -1.31
C CYS A 133 22.32 -0.49 -1.08
N GLY A 134 22.71 -1.06 0.06
CA GLY A 134 24.08 -1.49 0.32
C GLY A 134 24.11 -2.94 0.75
N GLN A 135 25.19 -3.65 0.43
CA GLN A 135 25.39 -5.02 0.91
C GLN A 135 25.46 -5.07 2.43
N CYS A 136 25.03 -6.20 3.00
CA CYS A 136 25.22 -6.47 4.42
C CYS A 136 26.72 -6.46 4.76
N PRO A 137 27.11 -5.80 5.86
CA PRO A 137 28.49 -5.85 6.34
C PRO A 137 28.84 -7.25 6.87
N GLU A 138 30.13 -7.50 7.06
CA GLU A 138 30.60 -8.77 7.62
C GLU A 138 29.96 -9.05 9.00
N GLY A 139 29.59 -10.31 9.22
CA GLY A 139 28.87 -10.74 10.43
C GLY A 139 27.36 -10.55 10.36
N LYS A 140 26.81 -9.96 9.28
CA LYS A 140 25.37 -9.78 9.08
C LYS A 140 24.82 -10.51 7.86
N PHE A 141 23.51 -10.69 7.86
CA PHE A 141 22.75 -11.24 6.74
C PHE A 141 21.35 -10.63 6.62
N SER A 142 20.74 -10.77 5.45
CA SER A 142 19.33 -10.45 5.20
C SER A 142 18.72 -11.49 4.27
N ASP A 143 17.79 -12.29 4.79
CA ASP A 143 17.09 -13.36 4.07
C ASP A 143 15.83 -12.88 3.34
N LYS A 144 15.46 -11.61 3.53
CA LYS A 144 14.26 -10.95 2.99
C LYS A 144 14.65 -9.82 2.04
N ILE A 145 13.75 -9.50 1.12
CA ILE A 145 13.88 -8.32 0.26
C ILE A 145 13.63 -7.05 1.09
N HIS A 146 14.40 -6.01 0.81
CA HIS A 146 14.27 -4.67 1.37
C HIS A 146 14.07 -4.68 2.90
N SER A 147 14.98 -5.38 3.60
CA SER A 147 15.00 -5.49 5.05
C SER A 147 16.37 -5.08 5.58
N THR A 148 16.43 -4.61 6.84
CA THR A 148 17.69 -4.31 7.51
C THR A 148 18.47 -5.60 7.76
N CYS A 149 19.80 -5.55 7.59
CA CYS A 149 20.64 -6.71 7.85
C CYS A 149 20.68 -7.01 9.36
N LYS A 150 20.55 -8.29 9.70
CA LYS A 150 20.59 -8.82 11.05
C LYS A 150 21.94 -9.44 11.34
N GLU A 151 22.39 -9.39 12.58
CA GLU A 151 23.59 -10.11 13.03
C GLU A 151 23.41 -11.61 12.86
N TRP A 152 24.51 -12.31 12.58
CA TRP A 152 24.55 -13.77 12.62
C TRP A 152 24.26 -14.29 14.02
N THR A 153 23.39 -15.29 14.13
CA THR A 153 22.91 -15.82 15.42
C THR A 153 23.98 -16.61 16.17
N LYS A 154 24.86 -17.32 15.45
CA LYS A 154 25.91 -18.17 16.04
C LYS A 154 27.30 -17.58 15.80
N SER A 155 27.99 -17.26 16.89
CA SER A 155 29.42 -16.91 16.89
C SER A 155 30.32 -18.10 17.27
N SER A 156 29.77 -19.08 17.98
CA SER A 156 30.41 -20.34 18.35
C SER A 156 29.37 -21.48 18.41
N CYS A 157 29.85 -22.72 18.50
CA CYS A 157 29.02 -23.91 18.60
C CYS A 157 29.40 -24.76 19.82
N PRO A 158 28.48 -25.57 20.35
CA PRO A 158 28.78 -26.55 21.40
C PRO A 158 29.84 -27.57 20.96
N ASP A 159 30.45 -28.26 21.92
CA ASP A 159 31.46 -29.27 21.65
C ASP A 159 30.95 -30.35 20.69
N GLY A 160 31.80 -30.72 19.73
CA GLY A 160 31.46 -31.68 18.67
C GLY A 160 30.68 -31.10 17.49
N TYR A 161 30.12 -29.89 17.60
CA TYR A 161 29.44 -29.21 16.48
C TYR A 161 30.41 -28.32 15.71
N LYS A 162 30.27 -28.28 14.38
CA LYS A 162 31.06 -27.39 13.52
C LYS A 162 30.27 -26.13 13.19
N LEU A 163 30.88 -24.96 13.40
CA LEU A 163 30.29 -23.69 12.97
C LEU A 163 30.32 -23.59 11.45
N LYS A 164 29.14 -23.47 10.85
CA LYS A 164 28.94 -22.99 9.48
C LYS A 164 28.74 -21.49 9.54
N LYS A 165 29.74 -20.73 9.10
CA LYS A 165 29.61 -19.26 8.99
C LYS A 165 28.43 -18.92 8.07
N GLY A 166 27.75 -17.83 8.40
CA GLY A 166 26.71 -17.27 7.56
C GLY A 166 27.28 -16.64 6.29
N ASN A 167 26.40 -16.09 5.47
CA ASN A 167 26.75 -15.28 4.30
C ASN A 167 25.79 -14.07 4.24
N LEU A 168 25.85 -13.27 3.18
CA LEU A 168 24.99 -12.09 3.03
C LEU A 168 23.50 -12.41 3.14
N THR A 169 23.07 -13.61 2.75
CA THR A 169 21.65 -14.01 2.67
C THR A 169 21.23 -15.07 3.68
N SER A 170 22.18 -15.64 4.43
CA SER A 170 21.97 -16.81 5.27
C SER A 170 22.64 -16.64 6.62
N ASP A 171 21.94 -17.03 7.67
CA ASP A 171 22.44 -17.01 9.02
C ASP A 171 23.57 -18.03 9.24
N SER A 172 24.37 -17.84 10.29
CA SER A 172 25.31 -18.85 10.76
C SER A 172 24.59 -19.96 11.52
N THR A 173 25.07 -21.19 11.36
CA THR A 173 24.46 -22.39 11.97
C THR A 173 25.52 -23.34 12.52
N CYS A 174 25.10 -24.24 13.39
CA CYS A 174 25.95 -25.31 13.91
C CYS A 174 25.57 -26.63 13.21
N ILE A 175 26.55 -27.26 12.55
CA ILE A 175 26.37 -28.56 11.91
C ILE A 175 26.71 -29.64 12.95
N PRO A 176 25.79 -30.58 13.24
CA PRO A 176 26.07 -31.69 14.15
C PRO A 176 27.14 -32.62 13.57
N PRO A 177 27.87 -33.36 14.41
CA PRO A 177 28.79 -34.38 13.94
C PRO A 177 28.01 -35.49 13.20
N PRO A 178 28.61 -36.16 12.19
CA PRO A 178 27.99 -37.30 11.54
C PRO A 178 27.65 -38.35 12.61
N SER A 179 26.40 -38.83 12.59
CA SER A 179 25.90 -39.84 13.53
C SER A 179 26.70 -41.14 13.39
N SER A 180 27.73 -41.27 14.21
CA SER A 180 28.29 -42.56 14.61
C SER A 180 28.38 -42.57 16.13
N SER A 181 27.54 -43.42 16.72
CA SER A 181 27.35 -43.76 18.13
C SER A 181 26.51 -42.82 19.00
N VAL A 182 25.19 -42.75 18.71
CA VAL A 182 24.22 -42.84 19.82
C VAL A 182 24.41 -44.21 20.44
N ARG A 183 25.15 -44.30 21.55
CA ARG A 183 25.01 -45.46 22.44
C ARG A 183 23.61 -45.35 23.02
N THR A 184 22.70 -46.17 22.51
CA THR A 184 21.50 -46.59 23.25
C THR A 184 21.97 -47.09 24.61
N VAL A 185 21.82 -46.26 25.64
CA VAL A 185 21.81 -46.75 27.01
C VAL A 185 20.49 -47.50 27.12
N THR A 186 20.60 -48.82 27.11
CA THR A 186 19.54 -49.75 27.51
C THR A 186 19.01 -49.33 28.87
N GLU A 187 17.76 -48.86 28.88
CA GLU A 187 16.95 -48.69 30.08
C GLU A 187 16.54 -50.10 30.55
N GLN A 188 17.35 -50.70 31.44
CA GLN A 188 16.91 -51.81 32.27
C GLN A 188 16.28 -51.24 33.55
N GLU A 189 14.96 -51.42 33.61
CA GLU A 189 14.21 -51.92 34.75
C GLU A 189 14.42 -51.22 36.11
N THR A 190 13.47 -50.36 36.48
CA THR A 190 12.85 -50.43 37.81
C THR A 190 11.52 -49.68 37.83
N LEU A 191 10.41 -50.43 37.85
CA LEU A 191 9.07 -49.96 38.21
C LEU A 191 8.99 -49.75 39.73
N PRO A 192 8.58 -48.57 40.23
CA PRO A 192 8.02 -48.46 41.57
C PRO A 192 6.49 -48.53 41.50
N VAL A 193 5.95 -49.54 42.18
CA VAL A 193 4.55 -49.66 42.61
C VAL A 193 4.26 -48.58 43.64
N ILE A 194 3.27 -47.70 43.40
CA ILE A 194 2.60 -46.96 44.48
C ILE A 194 1.08 -46.88 44.23
N SER A 195 0.37 -47.42 45.22
CA SER A 195 -1.07 -47.52 45.41
C SER A 195 -1.80 -46.17 45.41
N LYS A 196 -3.05 -46.14 44.90
CA LYS A 196 -4.01 -45.08 45.20
C LYS A 196 -5.20 -45.63 45.99
N GLU A 197 -5.22 -45.27 47.26
CA GLU A 197 -6.41 -45.18 48.10
C GLU A 197 -7.22 -43.93 47.74
N LYS A 198 -8.55 -44.11 47.64
CA LYS A 198 -9.66 -43.23 48.04
C LYS A 198 -10.88 -43.66 47.21
N GLY A 199 -11.99 -44.14 47.76
CA GLY A 199 -12.60 -43.72 49.02
C GLY A 199 -13.72 -42.74 48.70
N LYS A 200 -14.91 -43.32 48.45
CA LYS A 200 -16.29 -42.82 48.60
C LYS A 200 -16.63 -41.41 48.07
#